data_AF-A0A433C4D3-F1
#
_entry.id   AF-A0A433C4D3-F1
#
_cell.length_a   1.000
_cell.length_b   1.000
_cell.length_c   1.000
_cell.angle_alpha   90.00
_cell.angle_beta   90.00
_cell.angle_gamma   90.00
#
_symmetry.space_group_name_H-M   'P 1'
#
loop_
_entity.id
_entity.type
_entity.pdbx_description
1 polymer ?
#
loop_
_entity_poly.entity_id
_entity_poly.type
_entity_poly.pdbx_seq_one_letter_code
_entity_poly.pdbx_strand_id
1 'polypeptide(L)'
;MVAIPPDILKQPRPIPHLHILNMLHEGALHQFDALCEVAAFDERVRDVVAEWQVGVAKCVMGAARKGLTDRLHAFAKTVTKDPTNISALSHIANPDLLATFVIDTEEWFNSYLTHDSLPFVEECVNAEAAFLADAIAKDTFLARIQQGLRKGWEDIVAALEDDSLPQLPVLSLLSSRLSLDLSESNVNLIYEAFSRSLYPSPRRPQTSYRSDTSTPQIAATLSSDARAIALLCKETGQRLLDHYAQHIGHHLSRRMQRFHLAHNWLANDNQPVRISPVWETILEELKRIEADVEVIYPGAEDENEKAEKSSESTPSGRGNGHRYARTHGSASPLPGSSVTYTSRTGMGNGAGGLGTPMNLSVTSLTSVASAPAYLSASGAGAGGTGFNGFGLAHHSLLSNIDKLFSERVEIYGKVDPTRSGVMGAAIKCLLKSYSETIRGLTLTKGGFWQVQVDAEWLKVCLWRFVVDEKPMNNMIEEATSSAYRRCLDPAPVDSSVLDRIVGSL
;
A
#
# COMPACT_ATOMS: atom_id res chain seq x y z
N MET A 1 -8.69 -18.68 37.84
CA MET A 1 -8.71 -18.75 36.36
C MET A 1 -8.57 -20.20 35.93
N VAL A 2 -9.66 -20.79 35.45
CA VAL A 2 -9.63 -22.13 34.83
C VAL A 2 -9.35 -21.92 33.34
N ALA A 3 -8.15 -22.22 32.89
CA ALA A 3 -7.80 -22.11 31.48
C ALA A 3 -8.20 -23.41 30.76
N ILE A 4 -9.08 -23.31 29.75
CA ILE A 4 -9.44 -24.46 28.92
C ILE A 4 -8.31 -24.70 27.90
N PRO A 5 -7.73 -25.92 27.84
CA PRO A 5 -6.71 -26.25 26.86
C PRO A 5 -7.21 -26.00 25.42
N PRO A 6 -6.42 -25.33 24.57
CA PRO A 6 -6.83 -24.98 23.21
C PRO A 6 -7.12 -26.20 22.32
N ASP A 7 -6.62 -27.38 22.69
CA ASP A 7 -6.84 -28.63 21.96
C ASP A 7 -8.26 -29.17 22.09
N ILE A 8 -8.97 -28.80 23.16
CA ILE A 8 -10.36 -29.20 23.39
C ILE A 8 -11.28 -28.54 22.34
N LEU A 9 -10.99 -27.30 21.96
CA LEU A 9 -11.80 -26.52 21.01
C LEU A 9 -11.51 -26.81 19.53
N LYS A 10 -10.50 -27.64 19.23
CA LYS A 10 -10.14 -28.04 17.85
C LYS A 10 -11.03 -29.16 17.30
N GLN A 11 -11.97 -29.68 18.09
CA GLN A 11 -12.85 -30.77 17.64
C GLN A 11 -13.89 -30.24 16.64
N PRO A 12 -14.22 -31.01 15.59
CA PRO A 12 -15.02 -30.54 14.46
C PRO A 12 -16.50 -30.28 14.78
N ARG A 13 -16.96 -30.54 16.02
CA ARG A 13 -18.34 -30.26 16.46
C ARG A 13 -18.38 -29.75 17.89
N PRO A 14 -19.16 -28.70 18.18
CA PRO A 14 -19.27 -28.13 19.53
C PRO A 14 -20.14 -28.97 20.48
N ILE A 15 -20.93 -29.91 19.94
CA ILE A 15 -21.94 -30.72 20.65
C ILE A 15 -21.41 -31.38 21.94
N PRO A 16 -20.23 -32.04 21.97
CA PRO A 16 -19.75 -32.69 23.19
C PRO A 16 -19.39 -31.67 24.29
N HIS A 17 -18.83 -30.51 23.91
CA HIS A 17 -18.47 -29.45 24.84
C HIS A 17 -19.71 -28.78 25.43
N LEU A 18 -20.69 -28.48 24.58
CA LEU A 18 -21.97 -27.92 24.98
C LEU A 18 -22.71 -28.84 25.95
N HIS A 19 -22.71 -30.17 25.69
CA HIS A 19 -23.34 -31.14 26.57
C HIS A 19 -22.69 -31.18 27.96
N ILE A 20 -21.36 -31.22 28.03
CA ILE A 20 -20.62 -31.24 29.31
C ILE A 20 -20.83 -29.94 30.09
N LEU A 21 -20.77 -28.79 29.41
CA LEU A 21 -21.01 -27.49 30.04
C LEU A 21 -22.45 -27.36 30.54
N ASN A 22 -23.41 -27.89 29.78
CA ASN A 22 -24.81 -27.90 30.20
C ASN A 22 -25.02 -28.76 31.45
N MET A 23 -24.45 -29.97 31.48
CA MET A 23 -24.50 -30.84 32.66
C MET A 23 -23.87 -30.20 33.91
N LEU A 24 -22.72 -29.53 33.73
CA LEU A 24 -22.07 -28.81 34.83
C LEU A 24 -22.91 -27.64 35.34
N HIS A 25 -23.55 -26.91 34.44
CA HIS A 25 -24.42 -25.78 34.79
C HIS A 25 -25.69 -26.23 35.50
N GLU A 26 -26.38 -27.24 34.98
CA GLU A 26 -27.57 -27.83 35.61
C GLU A 26 -27.25 -28.45 36.98
N GLY A 27 -26.10 -29.13 37.08
CA GLY A 27 -25.62 -29.68 38.35
C GLY A 27 -25.37 -28.59 39.40
N ALA A 28 -24.75 -27.48 39.01
CA ALA A 28 -24.51 -26.33 39.89
C ALA A 28 -25.81 -25.64 40.35
N LEU A 29 -26.86 -25.65 39.52
CA LEU A 29 -28.14 -25.03 39.84
C LEU A 29 -29.05 -25.89 40.73
N HIS A 30 -28.97 -27.22 40.63
CA HIS A 30 -30.01 -28.11 41.19
C HIS A 30 -29.51 -29.24 42.09
N GLN A 31 -28.21 -29.56 42.09
CA GLN A 31 -27.72 -30.80 42.71
C GLN A 31 -26.61 -30.61 43.74
N PHE A 32 -25.91 -29.45 43.75
CA PHE A 32 -24.66 -29.28 44.48
C PHE A 32 -24.66 -28.09 45.47
N ASP A 33 -25.76 -27.86 46.20
CA ASP A 33 -25.91 -26.71 47.13
C ASP A 33 -24.76 -26.60 48.16
N ALA A 34 -24.34 -27.72 48.73
CA ALA A 34 -23.23 -27.75 49.70
C ALA A 34 -21.87 -27.35 49.07
N LEU A 35 -21.66 -27.63 47.79
CA LEU A 35 -20.45 -27.23 47.05
C LEU A 35 -20.52 -25.76 46.62
N CYS A 36 -21.71 -25.26 46.32
CA CYS A 36 -21.94 -23.84 46.06
C CYS A 36 -21.63 -23.01 47.31
N GLU A 37 -22.09 -23.42 48.51
CA GLU A 37 -21.81 -22.70 49.76
C GLU A 37 -20.34 -22.73 50.18
N VAL A 38 -19.66 -23.88 50.02
CA VAL A 38 -18.29 -24.07 50.54
C VAL A 38 -17.22 -23.60 49.55
N ALA A 39 -17.45 -23.70 48.25
CA ALA A 39 -16.41 -23.50 47.23
C ALA A 39 -16.77 -22.49 46.13
N ALA A 40 -17.94 -21.83 46.23
CA ALA A 40 -18.50 -20.98 45.17
C ALA A 40 -18.51 -21.73 43.81
N PHE A 41 -18.98 -22.98 43.84
CA PHE A 41 -18.94 -23.87 42.69
C PHE A 41 -19.71 -23.31 41.48
N ASP A 42 -20.84 -22.64 41.73
CA ASP A 42 -21.64 -21.93 40.74
C ASP A 42 -20.88 -20.79 40.06
N GLU A 43 -20.14 -19.97 40.82
CA GLU A 43 -19.28 -18.91 40.25
C GLU A 43 -18.17 -19.51 39.37
N ARG A 44 -17.54 -20.59 39.83
CA ARG A 44 -16.48 -21.27 39.06
C ARG A 44 -17.01 -21.90 37.77
N VAL A 45 -18.20 -22.49 37.78
CA VAL A 45 -18.84 -23.02 36.58
C VAL A 45 -19.17 -21.89 35.61
N ARG A 46 -19.64 -20.74 36.10
CA ARG A 46 -19.87 -19.54 35.30
C ARG A 46 -18.58 -19.02 34.66
N ASP A 47 -17.47 -19.01 35.40
CA ASP A 47 -16.14 -18.65 34.87
C ASP A 47 -15.69 -19.62 33.77
N VAL A 48 -15.89 -20.93 33.95
CA VAL A 48 -15.55 -21.93 32.93
C VAL A 48 -16.38 -21.74 31.66
N VAL A 49 -17.68 -21.49 31.79
CA VAL A 49 -18.55 -21.16 30.64
C VAL A 49 -18.07 -19.88 29.95
N ALA A 50 -17.70 -18.85 30.71
CA ALA A 50 -17.18 -17.60 30.16
C ALA A 50 -15.87 -17.79 29.39
N GLU A 51 -14.92 -18.53 29.95
CA GLU A 51 -13.65 -18.88 29.28
C GLU A 51 -13.88 -19.72 28.03
N TRP A 52 -14.85 -20.65 28.06
CA TRP A 52 -15.24 -21.41 26.87
C TRP A 52 -15.80 -20.50 25.77
N GLN A 53 -16.72 -19.60 26.12
CA GLN A 53 -17.32 -18.65 25.17
C GLN A 53 -16.27 -17.76 24.48
N VAL A 54 -15.29 -17.25 25.24
CA VAL A 54 -14.15 -16.51 24.68
C VAL A 54 -13.27 -17.41 23.82
N GLY A 55 -13.06 -18.66 24.27
CA GLY A 55 -12.32 -19.69 23.56
C GLY A 55 -12.88 -20.01 22.17
N VAL A 56 -14.20 -20.02 22.00
CA VAL A 56 -14.87 -20.26 20.71
C VAL A 56 -14.40 -19.26 19.64
N ALA A 57 -14.53 -17.96 19.91
CA ALA A 57 -14.10 -16.93 18.96
C ALA A 57 -12.59 -16.94 18.73
N LYS A 58 -11.80 -17.17 19.79
CA LYS A 58 -10.34 -17.27 19.69
C LYS A 58 -9.90 -18.47 18.84
N CYS A 59 -10.61 -19.59 18.91
CA CYS A 59 -10.31 -20.79 18.14
C CYS A 59 -10.53 -20.55 16.63
N VAL A 60 -11.71 -20.03 16.27
CA VAL A 60 -12.07 -19.69 14.89
C VAL A 60 -11.07 -18.71 14.27
N MET A 61 -10.87 -17.57 14.92
CA MET A 61 -9.99 -16.53 14.37
C MET A 61 -8.51 -16.93 14.44
N GLY A 62 -8.12 -17.68 15.48
CA GLY A 62 -6.75 -18.19 15.62
C GLY A 62 -6.39 -19.20 14.52
N ALA A 63 -7.33 -20.03 14.08
CA ALA A 63 -7.14 -20.95 12.97
C ALA A 63 -7.08 -20.21 11.61
N ALA A 64 -7.91 -19.19 11.40
CA ALA A 64 -7.81 -18.31 10.23
C ALA A 64 -6.44 -17.62 10.15
N ARG A 65 -5.98 -17.03 11.27
CA ARG A 65 -4.64 -16.43 11.39
C ARG A 65 -3.55 -17.44 11.05
N LYS A 66 -3.59 -18.63 11.65
CA LYS A 66 -2.59 -19.67 11.40
C LYS A 66 -2.56 -20.09 9.94
N GLY A 67 -3.72 -20.32 9.32
CA GLY A 67 -3.80 -20.71 7.92
C GLY A 67 -3.26 -19.63 6.98
N LEU A 68 -3.49 -18.35 7.26
CA LEU A 68 -2.89 -17.24 6.53
C LEU A 68 -1.36 -17.23 6.67
N THR A 69 -0.84 -17.34 7.89
CA THR A 69 0.62 -17.39 8.12
C THR A 69 1.27 -18.59 7.46
N ASP A 70 0.62 -19.77 7.49
CA ASP A 70 1.15 -20.98 6.87
C ASP A 70 1.20 -20.85 5.34
N ARG A 71 0.20 -20.20 4.73
CA ARG A 71 0.17 -19.88 3.28
C ARG A 71 1.29 -18.91 2.89
N LEU A 72 1.49 -17.84 3.66
CA LEU A 72 2.58 -16.88 3.43
C LEU A 72 3.96 -17.56 3.53
N HIS A 73 4.17 -18.41 4.54
CA HIS A 73 5.40 -19.19 4.66
C HIS A 73 5.58 -20.21 3.54
N ALA A 74 4.50 -20.85 3.08
CA ALA A 74 4.54 -21.77 1.96
C ALA A 74 4.93 -21.05 0.67
N PHE A 75 4.35 -19.88 0.41
CA PHE A 75 4.72 -19.02 -0.72
C PHE A 75 6.18 -18.54 -0.62
N ALA A 76 6.61 -18.08 0.55
CA ALA A 76 8.01 -17.68 0.73
C ALA A 76 8.99 -18.84 0.43
N LYS A 77 8.61 -20.08 0.77
CA LYS A 77 9.38 -21.29 0.43
C LYS A 77 9.36 -21.63 -1.06
N THR A 78 8.33 -21.28 -1.82
CA THR A 78 8.34 -21.52 -3.27
C THR A 78 9.27 -20.53 -3.96
N VAL A 79 9.26 -19.27 -3.54
CA VAL A 79 10.11 -18.21 -4.12
C VAL A 79 11.60 -18.39 -3.79
N THR A 80 11.93 -18.85 -2.57
CA THR A 80 13.33 -19.01 -2.12
C THR A 80 14.02 -20.27 -2.63
N LYS A 81 13.28 -21.26 -3.15
CA LYS A 81 13.83 -22.53 -3.61
C LYS A 81 14.50 -22.46 -4.98
N ASP A 82 14.35 -21.37 -5.74
CA ASP A 82 15.03 -21.18 -7.02
C ASP A 82 16.47 -20.65 -6.81
N PRO A 83 17.53 -21.47 -7.02
CA PRO A 83 18.92 -21.11 -6.71
C PRO A 83 19.53 -20.07 -7.66
N THR A 84 18.84 -19.68 -8.74
CA THR A 84 19.23 -18.59 -9.64
C THR A 84 18.76 -17.22 -9.17
N ASN A 85 17.89 -17.16 -8.16
CA ASN A 85 17.16 -15.97 -7.72
C ASN A 85 17.78 -15.27 -6.49
N ILE A 86 19.12 -15.33 -6.36
CA ILE A 86 19.86 -14.75 -5.23
C ILE A 86 20.20 -13.27 -5.48
N SER A 87 19.22 -12.50 -5.96
CA SER A 87 19.21 -11.05 -5.74
C SER A 87 18.05 -10.74 -4.82
N ALA A 88 18.24 -9.81 -3.88
CA ALA A 88 17.30 -9.45 -2.81
C ALA A 88 15.96 -8.83 -3.30
N LEU A 89 15.63 -9.00 -4.59
CA LEU A 89 14.42 -8.61 -5.30
C LEU A 89 13.98 -9.76 -6.21
N SER A 90 13.99 -11.00 -5.69
CA SER A 90 13.71 -12.23 -6.43
C SER A 90 12.53 -12.05 -7.39
N HIS A 91 12.86 -11.76 -8.65
CA HIS A 91 11.86 -11.66 -9.71
C HIS A 91 11.22 -13.03 -9.79
N ILE A 92 9.91 -13.08 -9.58
CA ILE A 92 9.21 -14.34 -9.68
C ILE A 92 9.15 -14.68 -11.16
N ALA A 93 9.75 -15.81 -11.55
CA ALA A 93 9.84 -16.22 -12.95
C ALA A 93 8.46 -16.28 -13.64
N ASN A 94 7.39 -16.47 -12.86
CA ASN A 94 5.99 -16.43 -13.29
C ASN A 94 5.22 -15.35 -12.52
N PRO A 95 5.02 -14.15 -13.10
CA PRO A 95 4.22 -13.09 -12.48
C PRO A 95 2.81 -13.56 -12.08
N ASP A 96 2.19 -14.45 -12.85
CA ASP A 96 0.85 -15.00 -12.58
C ASP A 96 0.72 -15.71 -11.22
N LEU A 97 1.84 -16.20 -10.66
CA LEU A 97 1.88 -16.82 -9.33
C LEU A 97 1.46 -15.82 -8.24
N LEU A 98 1.79 -14.54 -8.41
CA LEU A 98 1.43 -13.47 -7.48
C LEU A 98 -0.08 -13.25 -7.44
N ALA A 99 -0.70 -13.06 -8.61
CA ALA A 99 -2.14 -12.88 -8.72
C ALA A 99 -2.91 -14.11 -8.22
N THR A 100 -2.47 -15.32 -8.61
CA THR A 100 -3.11 -16.57 -8.18
C THR A 100 -3.02 -16.73 -6.67
N PHE A 101 -1.87 -16.43 -6.06
CA PHE A 101 -1.73 -16.52 -4.61
C PHE A 101 -2.67 -15.57 -3.85
N VAL A 102 -2.83 -14.33 -4.31
CA VAL A 102 -3.75 -13.36 -3.70
C VAL A 102 -5.18 -13.88 -3.78
N ILE A 103 -5.64 -14.24 -4.99
CA ILE A 103 -7.00 -14.74 -5.23
C ILE A 103 -7.28 -16.01 -4.42
N ASP A 104 -6.39 -17.00 -4.47
CA ASP A 104 -6.56 -18.28 -3.75
C ASP A 104 -6.60 -18.08 -2.23
N THR A 105 -5.81 -17.12 -1.72
CA THR A 105 -5.77 -16.83 -0.29
C THR A 105 -7.03 -16.11 0.17
N GLU A 106 -7.54 -15.17 -0.63
CA GLU A 106 -8.80 -14.49 -0.36
C GLU A 106 -10.01 -15.41 -0.43
N GLU A 107 -10.10 -16.24 -1.47
CA GLU A 107 -11.18 -17.20 -1.63
C GLU A 107 -11.18 -18.20 -0.47
N TRP A 108 -10.01 -18.72 -0.10
CA TRP A 108 -9.88 -19.58 1.06
C TRP A 108 -10.30 -18.86 2.34
N PHE A 109 -9.85 -17.62 2.57
CA PHE A 109 -10.12 -16.88 3.79
C PHE A 109 -11.61 -16.59 3.96
N ASN A 110 -12.27 -16.14 2.88
CA ASN A 110 -13.71 -15.93 2.84
C ASN A 110 -14.47 -17.24 3.04
N SER A 111 -14.09 -18.30 2.32
CA SER A 111 -14.72 -19.61 2.42
C SER A 111 -14.60 -20.18 3.84
N TYR A 112 -13.41 -20.12 4.43
CA TYR A 112 -13.18 -20.59 5.80
C TYR A 112 -14.05 -19.84 6.82
N LEU A 113 -14.09 -18.50 6.76
CA LEU A 113 -14.84 -17.73 7.75
C LEU A 113 -16.37 -17.85 7.56
N THR A 114 -16.86 -17.97 6.32
CA THR A 114 -18.30 -18.00 6.05
C THR A 114 -18.89 -19.42 6.00
N HIS A 115 -18.16 -20.42 5.52
CA HIS A 115 -18.66 -21.79 5.35
C HIS A 115 -18.21 -22.74 6.46
N ASP A 116 -17.01 -22.58 7.02
CA ASP A 116 -16.53 -23.47 8.08
C ASP A 116 -16.80 -22.88 9.47
N SER A 117 -16.46 -21.59 9.65
CA SER A 117 -16.44 -20.97 10.97
C SER A 117 -17.80 -20.45 11.43
N LEU A 118 -18.57 -19.85 10.52
CA LEU A 118 -19.87 -19.27 10.85
C LEU A 118 -20.89 -20.32 11.29
N PRO A 119 -21.06 -21.48 10.61
CA PRO A 119 -21.97 -22.51 11.08
C PRO A 119 -21.59 -23.08 12.45
N PHE A 120 -20.29 -23.19 12.72
CA PHE A 120 -19.79 -23.61 14.04
C PHE A 120 -20.18 -22.62 15.15
N VAL A 121 -20.03 -21.32 14.91
CA VAL A 121 -20.45 -20.28 15.87
C VAL A 121 -21.97 -20.24 16.00
N GLU A 122 -22.71 -20.39 14.90
CA GLU A 122 -24.18 -20.44 14.91
C GLU A 122 -24.70 -21.63 15.73
N GLU A 123 -24.11 -22.81 15.58
CA GLU A 123 -24.43 -24.00 16.37
C GLU A 123 -24.16 -23.78 17.87
N CYS A 124 -23.07 -23.08 18.21
CA CYS A 124 -22.76 -22.71 19.60
C CYS A 124 -23.78 -21.72 20.19
N VAL A 125 -24.22 -20.73 19.41
CA VAL A 125 -25.13 -19.66 19.86
C VAL A 125 -26.58 -20.12 19.94
N ASN A 126 -26.98 -21.05 19.06
CA ASN A 126 -28.35 -21.59 19.01
C ASN A 126 -28.50 -22.94 19.71
N ALA A 127 -27.49 -23.38 20.46
CA ALA A 127 -27.56 -24.58 21.28
C ALA A 127 -28.66 -24.48 22.34
N GLU A 128 -29.44 -25.55 22.50
CA GLU A 128 -30.43 -25.71 23.59
C GLU A 128 -29.71 -25.99 24.92
N ALA A 129 -28.95 -25.02 25.43
CA ALA A 129 -28.25 -25.12 26.69
C ALA A 129 -28.93 -24.23 27.76
N ALA A 130 -29.06 -24.75 28.97
CA ALA A 130 -29.67 -24.06 30.12
C ALA A 130 -28.96 -22.73 30.43
N PHE A 131 -27.63 -22.66 30.25
CA PHE A 131 -26.85 -21.42 30.44
C PHE A 131 -27.02 -20.38 29.32
N LEU A 132 -27.74 -20.70 28.24
CA LEU A 132 -28.10 -19.79 27.13
C LEU A 132 -29.62 -19.55 27.03
N ALA A 133 -30.40 -20.06 27.98
CA ALA A 133 -31.86 -19.96 27.97
C ALA A 133 -32.35 -18.50 28.13
N ASP A 134 -31.61 -17.68 28.89
CA ASP A 134 -31.92 -16.28 29.11
C ASP A 134 -31.44 -15.39 27.95
N ALA A 135 -32.29 -14.45 27.52
CA ALA A 135 -31.93 -13.46 26.50
C ALA A 135 -30.66 -12.67 26.88
N ILE A 136 -30.50 -12.34 28.17
CA ILE A 136 -29.33 -11.64 28.71
C ILE A 136 -28.06 -12.49 28.58
N ALA A 137 -28.17 -13.81 28.81
CA ALA A 137 -27.04 -14.72 28.68
C ALA A 137 -26.61 -14.88 27.21
N LYS A 138 -27.58 -14.95 26.29
CA LYS A 138 -27.33 -14.95 24.85
C LYS A 138 -26.67 -13.65 24.38
N ASP A 139 -27.16 -12.48 24.83
CA ASP A 139 -26.57 -11.18 24.51
C ASP A 139 -25.14 -11.06 25.05
N THR A 140 -24.88 -11.57 26.25
CA THR A 140 -23.53 -11.61 26.85
C THR A 140 -22.58 -12.50 26.04
N PHE A 141 -23.07 -13.65 25.56
CA PHE A 141 -22.27 -14.52 24.69
C PHE A 141 -21.98 -13.85 23.34
N LEU A 142 -22.98 -13.24 22.71
CA LEU A 142 -22.82 -12.48 21.47
C LEU A 142 -21.82 -11.33 21.60
N ALA A 143 -21.82 -10.61 22.73
CA ALA A 143 -20.84 -9.57 23.02
C ALA A 143 -19.41 -10.13 23.14
N ARG A 144 -19.23 -11.31 23.74
CA ARG A 144 -17.93 -12.00 23.81
C ARG A 144 -17.45 -12.48 22.44
N ILE A 145 -18.36 -13.00 21.60
CA ILE A 145 -18.05 -13.36 20.22
C ILE A 145 -17.64 -12.13 19.41
N GLN A 146 -18.37 -11.01 19.53
CA GLN A 146 -18.02 -9.75 18.88
C GLN A 146 -16.61 -9.28 19.28
N GLN A 147 -16.30 -9.28 20.59
CA GLN A 147 -14.97 -8.92 21.08
C GLN A 147 -13.87 -9.86 20.54
N GLY A 148 -14.14 -11.17 20.52
CA GLY A 148 -13.21 -12.17 20.01
C GLY A 148 -12.99 -12.07 18.50
N LEU A 149 -14.04 -11.76 17.74
CA LEU A 149 -13.96 -11.48 16.30
C LEU A 149 -13.07 -10.26 16.04
N ARG A 150 -13.33 -9.15 16.75
CA ARG A 150 -12.53 -7.93 16.64
C ARG A 150 -11.05 -8.18 16.94
N LYS A 151 -10.75 -8.79 18.09
CA LYS A 151 -9.36 -9.12 18.47
C LYS A 151 -8.72 -10.09 17.48
N GLY A 152 -9.49 -11.05 16.98
CA GLY A 152 -9.03 -11.98 15.96
C GLY A 152 -8.61 -11.30 14.67
N TRP A 153 -9.34 -10.29 14.22
CA TRP A 153 -8.97 -9.46 13.08
C TRP A 153 -7.70 -8.66 13.34
N GLU A 154 -7.58 -8.05 14.52
CA GLU A 154 -6.36 -7.34 14.94
C GLU A 154 -5.14 -8.28 14.89
N ASP A 155 -5.29 -9.52 15.39
CA ASP A 155 -4.22 -10.54 15.36
C ASP A 155 -3.90 -11.03 13.92
N ILE A 156 -4.89 -11.08 13.01
CA ILE A 156 -4.70 -11.44 11.60
C ILE A 156 -3.93 -10.35 10.86
N VAL A 157 -4.31 -9.08 11.05
CA VAL A 157 -3.62 -7.94 10.44
C VAL A 157 -2.20 -7.83 10.98
N ALA A 158 -2.00 -8.03 12.29
CA ALA A 158 -0.66 -8.07 12.88
C ALA A 158 0.21 -9.22 12.31
N ALA A 159 -0.39 -10.35 11.94
CA ALA A 159 0.32 -11.47 11.35
C ALA A 159 0.84 -11.19 9.93
N LEU A 160 0.25 -10.22 9.21
CA LEU A 160 0.75 -9.76 7.91
C LEU A 160 2.03 -8.92 8.04
N GLU A 161 2.27 -8.34 9.21
CA GLU A 161 3.45 -7.53 9.55
C GLU A 161 4.47 -8.31 10.41
N ASP A 162 4.28 -9.61 10.60
CA ASP A 162 5.08 -10.40 11.54
C ASP A 162 6.54 -10.52 11.08
N ASP A 163 7.46 -10.10 11.96
CA ASP A 163 8.92 -10.24 11.79
C ASP A 163 9.36 -11.70 11.63
N SER A 164 8.52 -12.67 11.99
CA SER A 164 8.78 -14.10 11.76
C SER A 164 8.75 -14.50 10.28
N LEU A 165 8.09 -13.71 9.43
CA LEU A 165 8.06 -13.94 7.99
C LEU A 165 9.45 -13.68 7.37
N PRO A 166 9.83 -14.43 6.32
CA PRO A 166 11.06 -14.15 5.60
C PRO A 166 11.11 -12.71 5.09
N GLN A 167 12.24 -12.02 5.24
CA GLN A 167 12.41 -10.64 4.79
C GLN A 167 12.53 -10.54 3.26
N LEU A 168 11.43 -10.85 2.56
CA LEU A 168 11.28 -10.80 1.12
C LEU A 168 10.41 -9.59 0.78
N PRO A 169 10.87 -8.63 -0.04
CA PRO A 169 10.10 -7.44 -0.38
C PRO A 169 8.74 -7.79 -1.02
N VAL A 170 8.72 -8.85 -1.83
CA VAL A 170 7.51 -9.33 -2.50
C VAL A 170 6.42 -9.77 -1.51
N LEU A 171 6.77 -10.26 -0.32
CA LEU A 171 5.78 -10.57 0.72
C LEU A 171 5.13 -9.30 1.27
N SER A 172 5.87 -8.19 1.37
CA SER A 172 5.33 -6.89 1.75
C SER A 172 4.33 -6.38 0.70
N LEU A 173 4.63 -6.57 -0.58
CA LEU A 173 3.73 -6.23 -1.69
C LEU A 173 2.43 -7.06 -1.65
N LEU A 174 2.55 -8.39 -1.48
CA LEU A 174 1.40 -9.29 -1.38
C LEU A 174 0.54 -9.01 -0.14
N SER A 175 1.19 -8.84 1.00
CA SER A 175 0.49 -8.57 2.27
C SER A 175 -0.20 -7.21 2.24
N SER A 176 0.40 -6.22 1.58
CA SER A 176 -0.24 -4.94 1.28
C SER A 176 -1.53 -5.13 0.48
N ARG A 177 -1.47 -5.88 -0.63
CA ARG A 177 -2.63 -6.13 -1.49
C ARG A 177 -3.75 -6.86 -0.75
N LEU A 178 -3.43 -7.97 -0.10
CA LEU A 178 -4.37 -8.74 0.72
C LEU A 178 -5.03 -7.84 1.77
N SER A 179 -4.26 -6.99 2.46
CA SER A 179 -4.82 -6.10 3.49
C SER A 179 -5.76 -5.03 2.90
N LEU A 180 -5.45 -4.51 1.71
CA LEU A 180 -6.35 -3.59 1.01
C LEU A 180 -7.64 -4.28 0.54
N ASP A 181 -7.54 -5.47 -0.06
CA ASP A 181 -8.71 -6.24 -0.51
C ASP A 181 -9.61 -6.68 0.65
N LEU A 182 -8.98 -7.04 1.79
CA LEU A 182 -9.68 -7.27 3.04
C LEU A 182 -10.48 -6.03 3.48
N SER A 183 -9.88 -4.83 3.38
CA SER A 183 -10.52 -3.57 3.76
C SER A 183 -11.68 -3.16 2.86
N GLU A 184 -11.59 -3.42 1.55
CA GLU A 184 -12.56 -2.96 0.57
C GLU A 184 -13.82 -3.85 0.53
N SER A 185 -13.63 -5.17 0.58
CA SER A 185 -14.72 -6.12 0.34
C SER A 185 -14.90 -7.13 1.49
N ASN A 186 -13.84 -7.86 1.85
CA ASN A 186 -13.99 -9.10 2.64
C ASN A 186 -14.48 -8.83 4.06
N VAL A 187 -13.99 -7.78 4.73
CA VAL A 187 -14.47 -7.40 6.06
C VAL A 187 -15.98 -7.14 6.04
N ASN A 188 -16.49 -6.38 5.07
CA ASN A 188 -17.93 -6.10 4.98
C ASN A 188 -18.74 -7.37 4.71
N LEU A 189 -18.28 -8.24 3.79
CA LEU A 189 -18.95 -9.51 3.47
C LEU A 189 -19.03 -10.44 4.68
N ILE A 190 -17.93 -10.58 5.42
CA ILE A 190 -17.85 -11.45 6.60
C ILE A 190 -18.74 -10.89 7.72
N TYR A 191 -18.64 -9.60 8.03
CA TYR A 191 -19.48 -8.99 9.06
C TYR A 191 -20.98 -9.02 8.69
N GLU A 192 -21.32 -8.93 7.40
CA GLU A 192 -22.68 -9.12 6.94
C GLU A 192 -23.16 -10.57 7.15
N ALA A 193 -22.35 -11.57 6.79
CA ALA A 193 -22.69 -12.97 6.99
C ALA A 193 -22.91 -13.29 8.48
N PHE A 194 -21.99 -12.84 9.34
CA PHE A 194 -22.12 -12.96 10.80
C PHE A 194 -23.36 -12.21 11.33
N SER A 195 -23.65 -11.02 10.80
CA SER A 195 -24.86 -10.27 11.18
C SER A 195 -26.14 -11.02 10.84
N ARG A 196 -26.23 -11.60 9.64
CA ARG A 196 -27.43 -12.32 9.17
C ARG A 196 -27.69 -13.60 9.98
N SER A 197 -26.64 -14.31 10.36
CA SER A 197 -26.73 -15.57 11.12
C SER A 197 -26.94 -15.34 12.62
N LEU A 198 -26.20 -14.41 13.24
CA LEU A 198 -26.20 -14.23 14.70
C LEU A 198 -27.21 -13.22 15.23
N TYR A 199 -27.63 -12.26 14.40
CA TYR A 199 -28.61 -11.22 14.77
C TYR A 199 -29.80 -11.21 13.81
N PRO A 200 -30.68 -12.25 13.83
CA PRO A 200 -31.87 -12.25 12.99
C PRO A 200 -32.76 -11.07 13.37
N SER A 201 -32.83 -10.06 12.50
CA SER A 201 -33.75 -8.93 12.71
C SER A 201 -35.18 -9.46 12.69
N PRO A 202 -36.05 -9.08 13.65
CA PRO A 202 -37.43 -9.52 13.65
C PRO A 202 -38.07 -9.09 12.33
N ARG A 203 -38.59 -10.06 11.57
CA ARG A 203 -39.28 -9.86 10.28
C ARG A 203 -40.17 -8.63 10.37
N ARG A 204 -39.82 -7.54 9.66
CA ARG A 204 -40.75 -6.43 9.47
C ARG A 204 -41.99 -6.98 8.75
N PRO A 205 -43.21 -6.67 9.22
CA PRO A 205 -44.42 -6.94 8.46
C PRO A 205 -44.31 -6.33 7.06
N GLN A 206 -44.68 -7.09 6.04
CA GLN A 206 -44.72 -6.65 4.64
C GLN A 206 -45.80 -5.57 4.45
N THR A 207 -45.58 -4.36 4.94
CA THR A 207 -46.50 -3.23 4.73
C THR A 207 -45.73 -1.93 4.57
N SER A 208 -44.85 -1.86 3.57
CA SER A 208 -44.46 -0.57 3.00
C SER A 208 -43.92 -0.75 1.58
N TYR A 209 -44.75 -0.43 0.59
CA TYR A 209 -44.33 -0.16 -0.78
C TYR A 209 -43.43 1.09 -0.80
N ARG A 210 -42.13 0.93 -0.55
CA ARG A 210 -41.12 1.97 -0.81
C ARG A 210 -39.78 1.30 -1.13
N SER A 211 -39.50 1.23 -2.42
CA SER A 211 -38.19 0.95 -3.04
C SER A 211 -37.22 0.11 -2.20
N ASP A 212 -37.33 -1.22 -2.33
CA ASP A 212 -36.28 -2.16 -1.98
C ASP A 212 -35.02 -1.86 -2.81
N THR A 213 -34.19 -0.96 -2.32
CA THR A 213 -32.75 -1.05 -2.54
C THR A 213 -32.25 -1.84 -1.33
N SER A 214 -32.03 -3.14 -1.53
CA SER A 214 -31.47 -4.06 -0.55
C SER A 214 -30.05 -3.61 -0.19
N THR A 215 -29.94 -2.61 0.68
CA THR A 215 -28.65 -2.26 1.26
C THR A 215 -28.29 -3.37 2.25
N PRO A 216 -27.14 -4.03 2.08
CA PRO A 216 -26.67 -5.02 3.05
C PRO A 216 -26.55 -4.35 4.43
N GLN A 217 -27.43 -4.70 5.37
CA GLN A 217 -27.47 -4.10 6.71
C GLN A 217 -26.66 -4.97 7.68
N ILE A 218 -25.43 -4.55 7.96
CA ILE A 218 -24.66 -5.03 9.11
C ILE A 218 -25.36 -4.55 10.38
N ALA A 219 -25.54 -5.42 11.37
CA ALA A 219 -26.12 -5.08 12.67
C ALA A 219 -25.42 -3.84 13.28
N ALA A 220 -26.20 -2.94 13.88
CA ALA A 220 -25.68 -1.67 14.37
C ALA A 220 -24.49 -1.82 15.34
N THR A 221 -24.52 -2.87 16.17
CA THR A 221 -23.45 -3.25 17.11
C THR A 221 -22.14 -3.59 16.38
N LEU A 222 -22.23 -4.42 15.34
CA LEU A 222 -21.11 -4.87 14.52
C LEU A 222 -20.62 -3.82 13.51
N SER A 223 -21.48 -2.88 13.11
CA SER A 223 -21.17 -1.89 12.07
C SER A 223 -20.01 -0.95 12.44
N SER A 224 -19.82 -0.70 13.74
CA SER A 224 -18.72 0.13 14.24
C SER A 224 -17.38 -0.59 14.20
N ASP A 225 -17.37 -1.87 14.62
CA ASP A 225 -16.19 -2.72 14.57
C ASP A 225 -15.79 -3.04 13.13
N ALA A 226 -16.74 -3.36 12.25
CA ALA A 226 -16.46 -3.59 10.83
C ALA A 226 -15.74 -2.40 10.18
N ARG A 227 -16.20 -1.17 10.46
CA ARG A 227 -15.53 0.06 9.99
C ARG A 227 -14.14 0.24 10.60
N ALA A 228 -13.98 -0.01 11.90
CA ALA A 228 -12.69 0.10 12.57
C ALA A 228 -11.67 -0.91 12.01
N ILE A 229 -12.09 -2.16 11.81
CA ILE A 229 -11.24 -3.21 11.22
C ILE A 229 -10.93 -2.91 9.75
N ALA A 230 -11.90 -2.45 8.95
CA ALA A 230 -11.63 -2.04 7.57
C ALA A 230 -10.58 -0.92 7.51
N LEU A 231 -10.67 0.08 8.40
CA LEU A 231 -9.65 1.13 8.50
C LEU A 231 -8.28 0.57 8.92
N LEU A 232 -8.24 -0.34 9.90
CA LEU A 232 -7.00 -1.01 10.32
C LEU A 232 -6.34 -1.77 9.16
N CYS A 233 -7.10 -2.58 8.43
CA CYS A 233 -6.63 -3.28 7.23
C CYS A 233 -6.12 -2.30 6.16
N LYS A 234 -6.82 -1.17 5.96
CA LYS A 234 -6.41 -0.16 5.00
C LYS A 234 -5.09 0.53 5.38
N GLU A 235 -4.94 0.91 6.65
CA GLU A 235 -3.73 1.55 7.16
C GLU A 235 -2.53 0.61 7.16
N THR A 236 -2.71 -0.64 7.55
CA THR A 236 -1.65 -1.66 7.49
C THR A 236 -1.28 -1.98 6.05
N GLY A 237 -2.26 -2.11 5.15
CA GLY A 237 -1.99 -2.31 3.72
C GLY A 237 -1.13 -1.17 3.15
N GLN A 238 -1.50 0.08 3.46
CA GLN A 238 -0.71 1.24 3.06
C GLN A 238 0.72 1.21 3.62
N ARG A 239 0.88 0.90 4.92
CA ARG A 239 2.20 0.86 5.58
C ARG A 239 3.12 -0.18 4.94
N LEU A 240 2.57 -1.35 4.61
CA LEU A 240 3.28 -2.43 3.93
C LEU A 240 3.67 -2.05 2.49
N LEU A 241 2.82 -1.29 1.78
CA LEU A 241 3.14 -0.76 0.46
C LEU A 241 4.27 0.26 0.52
N ASP A 242 4.19 1.20 1.46
CA ASP A 242 5.20 2.24 1.66
C ASP A 242 6.55 1.59 2.01
N HIS A 243 6.55 0.58 2.88
CA HIS A 243 7.74 -0.20 3.23
C HIS A 243 8.33 -0.93 2.02
N TYR A 244 7.50 -1.53 1.17
CA TYR A 244 7.94 -2.18 -0.07
C TYR A 244 8.62 -1.19 -1.02
N ALA A 245 7.96 -0.06 -1.31
CA ALA A 245 8.49 0.98 -2.19
C ALA A 245 9.81 1.55 -1.68
N GLN A 246 9.93 1.78 -0.37
CA GLN A 246 11.16 2.21 0.28
C GLN A 246 12.28 1.16 0.13
N HIS A 247 11.98 -0.11 0.37
CA HIS A 247 12.96 -1.17 0.26
C HIS A 247 13.54 -1.28 -1.16
N ILE A 248 12.69 -1.22 -2.19
CA ILE A 248 13.13 -1.19 -3.59
C ILE A 248 13.98 0.05 -3.87
N GLY A 249 13.49 1.23 -3.47
CA GLY A 249 14.21 2.49 -3.64
C GLY A 249 15.62 2.43 -3.05
N HIS A 250 15.75 1.92 -1.82
CA HIS A 250 17.04 1.73 -1.16
C HIS A 250 17.90 0.65 -1.82
N HIS A 251 17.30 -0.42 -2.34
CA HIS A 251 18.03 -1.45 -3.07
C HIS A 251 18.71 -0.90 -4.32
N LEU A 252 17.94 -0.21 -5.17
CA LEU A 252 18.44 0.42 -6.39
C LEU A 252 19.47 1.52 -6.06
N SER A 253 19.20 2.32 -5.04
CA SER A 253 20.10 3.38 -4.56
C SER A 253 21.45 2.81 -4.13
N ARG A 254 21.48 1.71 -3.35
CA ARG A 254 22.72 1.07 -2.91
C ARG A 254 23.55 0.54 -4.08
N ARG A 255 22.91 0.00 -5.13
CA ARG A 255 23.60 -0.45 -6.34
C ARG A 255 24.23 0.72 -7.09
N MET A 256 23.46 1.78 -7.34
CA MET A 256 23.95 3.02 -7.94
C MET A 256 25.14 3.61 -7.15
N GLN A 257 25.02 3.69 -5.82
CA GLN A 257 26.05 4.24 -4.93
C GLN A 257 27.35 3.44 -5.00
N ARG A 258 27.27 2.11 -4.93
CA ARG A 258 28.46 1.24 -5.00
C ARG A 258 29.26 1.47 -6.28
N PHE A 259 28.59 1.64 -7.42
CA PHE A 259 29.26 1.94 -8.68
C PHE A 259 29.96 3.30 -8.63
N HIS A 260 29.24 4.36 -8.29
CA HIS A 260 29.77 5.72 -8.32
C HIS A 260 30.86 5.97 -7.28
N LEU A 261 30.77 5.37 -6.09
CA LEU A 261 31.78 5.53 -5.05
C LEU A 261 33.04 4.69 -5.29
N ALA A 262 32.92 3.55 -5.98
CA ALA A 262 34.07 2.73 -6.35
C ALA A 262 34.81 3.25 -7.59
N HIS A 263 34.12 4.02 -8.44
CA HIS A 263 34.71 4.56 -9.67
C HIS A 263 35.73 5.67 -9.36
N ASN A 264 36.92 5.57 -9.97
CA ASN A 264 37.93 6.61 -9.82
C ASN A 264 37.70 7.73 -10.84
N TRP A 265 36.89 8.72 -10.43
CA TRP A 265 36.54 9.90 -11.23
C TRP A 265 37.72 10.84 -11.55
N LEU A 266 38.88 10.64 -10.92
CA LEU A 266 40.08 11.46 -11.15
C LEU A 266 41.03 10.87 -12.18
N ALA A 267 40.81 9.64 -12.63
CA ALA A 267 41.73 8.93 -13.52
C ALA A 267 41.45 9.13 -15.01
N ASN A 268 40.22 9.52 -15.39
CA ASN A 268 39.79 9.54 -16.79
C ASN A 268 39.21 10.91 -17.19
N ASP A 269 39.88 11.59 -18.12
CA ASP A 269 39.41 12.82 -18.79
C ASP A 269 38.92 12.60 -20.22
N ASN A 270 38.77 11.33 -20.62
CA ASN A 270 38.30 10.98 -21.95
C ASN A 270 36.81 11.30 -22.10
N GLN A 271 36.41 11.63 -23.33
CA GLN A 271 35.00 11.83 -23.67
C GLN A 271 34.22 10.51 -23.49
N PRO A 272 33.02 10.54 -22.87
CA PRO A 272 32.21 9.35 -22.71
C PRO A 272 31.82 8.78 -24.08
N VAL A 273 31.89 7.46 -24.20
CA VAL A 273 31.48 6.71 -25.42
C VAL A 273 30.17 5.96 -25.19
N ARG A 274 29.87 5.65 -23.94
CA ARG A 274 28.70 4.88 -23.51
C ARG A 274 28.19 5.42 -22.18
N ILE A 275 27.04 4.92 -21.79
CA ILE A 275 26.37 5.21 -20.53
C ILE A 275 27.05 4.40 -19.42
N SER A 276 26.97 4.88 -18.17
CA SER A 276 27.45 4.10 -17.04
C SER A 276 26.69 2.76 -16.98
N PRO A 277 27.38 1.60 -16.98
CA PRO A 277 26.75 0.28 -17.09
C PRO A 277 25.82 -0.04 -15.90
N VAL A 278 25.98 0.66 -14.77
CA VAL A 278 25.08 0.53 -13.63
C VAL A 278 23.63 0.89 -13.99
N TRP A 279 23.42 1.86 -14.88
CA TRP A 279 22.09 2.32 -15.24
C TRP A 279 21.33 1.31 -16.10
N GLU A 280 22.01 0.59 -16.99
CA GLU A 280 21.43 -0.53 -17.73
C GLU A 280 20.93 -1.62 -16.78
N THR A 281 21.77 -2.01 -15.80
CA THR A 281 21.37 -3.01 -14.80
C THR A 281 20.22 -2.56 -13.91
N ILE A 282 20.19 -1.28 -13.52
CA ILE A 282 19.08 -0.70 -12.74
C ILE A 282 17.80 -0.66 -13.57
N LEU A 283 17.88 -0.34 -14.85
CA LEU A 283 16.72 -0.29 -15.73
C LEU A 283 16.13 -1.69 -15.96
N GLU A 284 16.96 -2.70 -16.13
CA GLU A 284 16.51 -4.10 -16.20
C GLU A 284 15.82 -4.54 -14.91
N GLU A 285 16.34 -4.16 -13.76
CA GLU A 285 15.70 -4.46 -12.47
C GLU A 285 14.40 -3.68 -12.27
N LEU A 286 14.34 -2.41 -12.67
CA LEU A 286 13.12 -1.62 -12.65
C LEU A 286 12.01 -2.26 -13.50
N LYS A 287 12.35 -2.76 -14.70
CA LYS A 287 11.39 -3.49 -15.56
C LYS A 287 10.88 -4.78 -14.91
N ARG A 288 11.75 -5.50 -14.19
CA ARG A 288 11.37 -6.71 -13.44
C ARG A 288 10.42 -6.37 -12.29
N ILE A 289 10.74 -5.34 -11.52
CA ILE A 289 9.89 -4.84 -10.43
C ILE A 289 8.55 -4.36 -10.98
N GLU A 290 8.56 -3.64 -12.12
CA GLU A 290 7.34 -3.15 -12.77
C GLU A 290 6.41 -4.30 -13.12
N ALA A 291 6.92 -5.39 -13.70
CA ALA A 291 6.13 -6.58 -14.02
C ALA A 291 5.48 -7.21 -12.77
N ASP A 292 6.24 -7.32 -11.67
CA ASP A 292 5.70 -7.84 -10.39
C ASP A 292 4.61 -6.91 -9.81
N VAL A 293 4.81 -5.59 -9.91
CA VAL A 293 3.87 -4.58 -9.40
C VAL A 293 2.62 -4.49 -10.26
N GLU A 294 2.74 -4.56 -11.59
CA GLU A 294 1.62 -4.45 -12.54
C GLU A 294 0.59 -5.57 -12.34
N VAL A 295 1.04 -6.77 -11.97
CA VAL A 295 0.18 -7.92 -11.69
C VAL A 295 -0.68 -7.70 -10.43
N ILE A 296 -0.14 -7.02 -9.42
CA ILE A 296 -0.79 -6.80 -8.13
C ILE A 296 -1.58 -5.47 -8.11
N TYR A 297 -1.05 -4.43 -8.73
CA TYR A 297 -1.60 -3.08 -8.82
C TYR A 297 -1.63 -2.64 -10.29
N PRO A 298 -2.62 -3.10 -11.07
CA PRO A 298 -2.76 -2.68 -12.47
C PRO A 298 -2.90 -1.17 -12.58
N GLY A 299 -2.27 -0.58 -13.59
CA GLY A 299 -2.38 0.85 -13.88
C GLY A 299 -3.75 1.17 -14.47
N ALA A 300 -4.43 2.21 -13.95
CA ALA A 300 -5.64 2.76 -14.58
C ALA A 300 -5.34 3.45 -15.94
N GLU A 301 -4.06 3.65 -16.27
CA GLU A 301 -3.58 4.37 -17.45
C GLU A 301 -3.70 3.54 -18.75
N ASP A 302 -3.74 2.20 -18.65
CA ASP A 302 -3.85 1.30 -19.81
C ASP A 302 -5.22 1.34 -20.50
N GLU A 303 -6.27 1.80 -19.82
CA GLU A 303 -7.58 1.97 -20.46
C GLU A 303 -7.57 3.17 -21.42
N ASN A 304 -6.82 4.22 -21.09
CA ASN A 304 -6.77 5.45 -21.90
C ASN A 304 -5.84 5.28 -23.12
N GLU A 305 -4.69 4.63 -22.97
CA GLU A 305 -3.81 4.33 -24.11
C GLU A 305 -4.41 3.32 -25.10
N LYS A 306 -5.16 2.31 -24.60
CA LYS A 306 -5.88 1.38 -25.49
C LYS A 306 -7.07 2.06 -26.17
N ALA A 307 -7.73 3.00 -25.51
CA ALA A 307 -8.80 3.80 -26.11
C ALA A 307 -8.26 4.70 -27.23
N GLU A 308 -7.13 5.37 -27.03
CA GLU A 308 -6.50 6.24 -28.03
C GLU A 308 -5.96 5.46 -29.23
N LYS A 309 -5.26 4.33 -29.00
CA LYS A 309 -4.80 3.43 -30.09
C LYS A 309 -5.96 2.76 -30.85
N SER A 310 -7.15 2.65 -30.26
CA SER A 310 -8.35 2.12 -30.92
C SER A 310 -9.14 3.15 -31.74
N SER A 311 -8.78 4.43 -31.65
CA SER A 311 -9.49 5.53 -32.32
C SER A 311 -8.90 5.91 -33.68
N GLU A 312 -7.76 5.34 -34.07
CA GLU A 312 -7.07 5.64 -35.33
C GLU A 312 -6.89 4.40 -36.22
N SER A 313 -7.99 3.80 -36.71
CA SER A 313 -8.00 3.00 -37.96
C SER A 313 -9.44 2.69 -38.46
N THR A 314 -9.95 3.54 -39.35
CA THR A 314 -10.76 3.25 -40.58
C THR A 314 -12.05 2.37 -40.55
N PRO A 315 -12.92 2.46 -41.60
CA PRO A 315 -14.38 2.47 -41.44
C PRO A 315 -15.09 1.13 -41.66
N SER A 316 -16.33 1.07 -41.13
CA SER A 316 -17.46 0.21 -41.52
C SER A 316 -17.20 -1.30 -41.70
N GLY A 317 -17.70 -2.10 -40.75
CA GLY A 317 -17.90 -3.53 -40.94
C GLY A 317 -18.75 -4.11 -39.82
N ARG A 318 -20.02 -4.42 -40.12
CA ARG A 318 -20.90 -5.22 -39.25
C ARG A 318 -20.23 -6.56 -38.94
N GLY A 319 -20.04 -6.88 -37.66
CA GLY A 319 -19.52 -8.17 -37.23
C GLY A 319 -19.65 -8.37 -35.72
N ASN A 320 -20.54 -9.27 -35.34
CA ASN A 320 -20.92 -9.66 -33.99
C ASN A 320 -19.77 -10.43 -33.29
N GLY A 321 -19.46 -10.12 -32.03
CA GLY A 321 -18.46 -10.87 -31.24
C GLY A 321 -18.46 -10.47 -29.76
N HIS A 322 -18.86 -11.40 -28.90
CA HIS A 322 -19.24 -11.23 -27.50
C HIS A 322 -18.14 -10.75 -26.53
N ARG A 323 -18.45 -9.71 -25.74
CA ARG A 323 -17.83 -9.43 -24.43
C ARG A 323 -18.64 -10.13 -23.33
N TYR A 324 -17.97 -10.86 -22.45
CA TYR A 324 -18.50 -11.28 -21.16
C TYR A 324 -18.42 -10.09 -20.19
N ALA A 325 -19.49 -9.31 -20.10
CA ALA A 325 -19.76 -8.45 -18.95
C ALA A 325 -20.90 -9.09 -18.15
N ARG A 326 -20.60 -9.52 -16.93
CA ARG A 326 -21.53 -10.15 -16.01
C ARG A 326 -22.21 -9.05 -15.19
N THR A 327 -23.39 -8.59 -15.64
CA THR A 327 -24.40 -7.94 -14.79
C THR A 327 -25.79 -8.40 -15.23
N HIS A 328 -26.44 -9.25 -14.43
CA HIS A 328 -27.91 -9.41 -14.43
C HIS A 328 -28.50 -8.11 -13.83
N GLY A 329 -29.43 -7.35 -14.43
CA GLY A 329 -30.71 -7.71 -15.07
C GLY A 329 -31.82 -7.45 -14.05
N SER A 330 -32.92 -6.71 -14.26
CA SER A 330 -33.66 -6.28 -15.48
C SER A 330 -34.63 -5.13 -15.12
N ALA A 331 -34.76 -4.07 -15.94
CA ALA A 331 -35.83 -3.80 -16.93
C ALA A 331 -37.19 -3.36 -16.32
N SER A 332 -37.85 -2.26 -16.73
CA SER A 332 -38.46 -2.02 -18.06
C SER A 332 -39.17 -0.63 -18.15
N PRO A 333 -39.68 -0.17 -19.33
CA PRO A 333 -39.58 1.22 -19.81
C PRO A 333 -40.90 1.99 -20.08
N LEU A 334 -40.74 3.25 -20.55
CA LEU A 334 -41.61 4.14 -21.38
C LEU A 334 -42.16 5.42 -20.69
N PRO A 335 -42.61 6.47 -21.42
CA PRO A 335 -42.00 7.15 -22.58
C PRO A 335 -42.05 8.70 -22.52
N GLY A 336 -41.16 9.37 -23.27
CA GLY A 336 -41.41 10.62 -24.02
C GLY A 336 -41.55 11.96 -23.29
N SER A 337 -40.61 12.88 -23.54
CA SER A 337 -40.90 14.23 -24.07
C SER A 337 -39.62 15.04 -24.32
N SER A 338 -39.59 15.66 -25.50
CA SER A 338 -38.64 16.67 -25.96
C SER A 338 -38.72 17.95 -25.11
N VAL A 339 -37.65 18.76 -25.09
CA VAL A 339 -37.65 20.23 -25.37
C VAL A 339 -36.39 20.93 -24.79
N THR A 340 -35.57 21.40 -25.74
CA THR A 340 -34.80 22.67 -25.84
C THR A 340 -33.68 23.07 -24.86
N TYR A 341 -32.53 23.29 -25.50
CA TYR A 341 -31.46 24.24 -25.15
C TYR A 341 -31.96 25.60 -24.68
N THR A 342 -31.35 26.14 -23.61
CA THR A 342 -30.96 27.55 -23.54
C THR A 342 -29.68 27.70 -22.72
N SER A 343 -28.67 28.28 -23.37
CA SER A 343 -27.47 28.83 -22.75
C SER A 343 -27.80 30.19 -22.14
N ARG A 344 -27.30 30.47 -20.94
CA ARG A 344 -27.28 31.84 -20.40
C ARG A 344 -26.01 32.10 -19.61
N THR A 345 -25.22 33.02 -20.14
CA THR A 345 -24.13 33.75 -19.51
C THR A 345 -24.63 34.59 -18.34
N GLY A 346 -23.82 34.72 -17.30
CA GLY A 346 -24.08 35.61 -16.17
C GLY A 346 -22.83 35.79 -15.30
N MET A 347 -22.15 36.92 -15.49
CA MET A 347 -21.12 37.44 -14.60
C MET A 347 -21.73 37.86 -13.26
N GLY A 348 -20.98 37.71 -12.16
CA GLY A 348 -21.35 38.26 -10.86
C GLY A 348 -20.27 38.04 -9.79
N ASN A 349 -19.49 39.10 -9.54
CA ASN A 349 -18.57 39.24 -8.41
C ASN A 349 -19.29 39.10 -7.06
N GLY A 350 -18.61 38.54 -6.05
CA GLY A 350 -19.02 38.63 -4.65
C GLY A 350 -17.98 38.00 -3.71
N ALA A 351 -17.37 38.84 -2.88
CA ALA A 351 -16.31 38.52 -1.93
C ALA A 351 -16.82 37.98 -0.57
N GLY A 352 -15.93 37.29 0.16
CA GLY A 352 -16.07 36.83 1.55
C GLY A 352 -15.75 35.33 1.64
N GLY A 353 -14.76 34.81 2.35
CA GLY A 353 -14.10 35.23 3.59
C GLY A 353 -14.33 34.13 4.65
N LEU A 354 -13.27 33.73 5.36
CA LEU A 354 -13.16 32.68 6.42
C LEU A 354 -12.98 31.24 5.88
N GLY A 355 -12.01 30.43 6.32
CA GLY A 355 -10.95 30.53 7.32
C GLY A 355 -10.36 29.13 7.49
N THR A 356 -9.04 28.96 7.33
CA THR A 356 -8.35 27.68 7.54
C THR A 356 -7.46 27.77 8.80
N PRO A 357 -7.45 26.75 9.67
CA PRO A 357 -6.57 26.73 10.83
C PRO A 357 -5.14 26.34 10.42
N MET A 358 -4.18 27.10 10.94
CA MET A 358 -2.75 26.81 10.86
C MET A 358 -2.41 25.57 11.67
N ASN A 359 -1.65 24.64 11.07
CA ASN A 359 -0.92 23.61 11.80
C ASN A 359 0.56 24.00 11.80
N LEU A 360 1.07 24.38 12.97
CA LEU A 360 2.49 24.64 13.23
C LEU A 360 3.19 23.30 13.47
N SER A 361 4.22 22.98 12.70
CA SER A 361 5.22 22.00 13.11
C SER A 361 6.59 22.66 13.26
N VAL A 362 7.25 22.24 14.33
CA VAL A 362 8.33 22.91 15.02
C VAL A 362 9.67 22.53 14.39
N THR A 363 10.54 23.54 14.37
CA THR A 363 11.97 23.56 14.05
C THR A 363 12.77 22.29 14.35
N SER A 364 13.65 21.92 13.40
CA SER A 364 14.97 21.36 13.72
C SER A 364 16.03 22.02 12.83
N LEU A 365 16.78 22.92 13.45
CA LEU A 365 17.97 23.59 12.94
C LEU A 365 19.17 22.62 12.99
N THR A 366 19.87 22.44 11.87
CA THR A 366 21.34 22.33 11.83
C THR A 366 21.83 22.74 10.45
N SER A 367 22.18 24.02 10.29
CA SER A 367 22.99 24.52 9.19
C SER A 367 24.33 24.95 9.78
N VAL A 368 25.37 24.14 9.58
CA VAL A 368 26.76 24.60 9.74
C VAL A 368 27.19 25.11 8.37
N ALA A 369 27.00 26.41 8.16
CA ALA A 369 27.52 27.09 6.98
C ALA A 369 28.98 27.48 7.23
N SER A 370 29.89 26.71 6.62
CA SER A 370 31.30 27.09 6.51
C SER A 370 31.44 28.20 5.47
N ALA A 371 31.67 29.44 5.91
CA ALA A 371 32.07 30.52 5.02
C ALA A 371 33.55 30.38 4.64
N PRO A 372 33.97 30.56 3.37
CA PRO A 372 35.36 30.78 3.07
C PRO A 372 35.69 32.27 3.23
N ALA A 373 36.59 32.56 4.16
CA ALA A 373 37.29 33.82 4.27
C ALA A 373 38.51 33.78 3.34
N TYR A 374 38.48 34.50 2.20
CA TYR A 374 39.69 34.99 1.53
C TYR A 374 39.34 36.23 0.69
N LEU A 375 39.59 37.42 1.25
CA LEU A 375 39.75 38.65 0.48
C LEU A 375 41.20 39.12 0.66
N SER A 376 42.05 38.76 -0.29
CA SER A 376 43.35 39.40 -0.49
C SER A 376 43.15 40.53 -1.49
N ALA A 377 43.06 41.76 -0.99
CA ALA A 377 43.04 42.96 -1.81
C ALA A 377 44.44 43.26 -2.34
N SER A 378 44.59 43.34 -3.66
CA SER A 378 45.74 43.95 -4.32
C SER A 378 45.29 44.46 -5.68
N GLY A 379 45.49 45.76 -5.95
CA GLY A 379 45.36 46.32 -7.29
C GLY A 379 44.59 47.64 -7.35
N ALA A 380 45.32 48.74 -7.24
CA ALA A 380 44.88 50.04 -7.73
C ALA A 380 44.89 50.04 -9.27
N GLY A 381 43.86 50.63 -9.89
CA GLY A 381 43.81 50.83 -11.34
C GLY A 381 42.48 51.43 -11.78
N ALA A 382 42.51 52.70 -12.17
CA ALA A 382 41.37 53.50 -12.56
C ALA A 382 40.85 53.17 -13.97
N GLY A 383 39.53 53.31 -14.16
CA GLY A 383 38.93 53.76 -15.42
C GLY A 383 38.14 52.71 -16.23
N GLY A 384 36.85 53.00 -16.44
CA GLY A 384 36.16 52.64 -17.68
C GLY A 384 35.16 51.48 -17.65
N THR A 385 33.88 51.84 -17.53
CA THR A 385 32.71 51.25 -18.21
C THR A 385 32.57 49.72 -18.29
N GLY A 386 31.60 49.17 -17.55
CA GLY A 386 31.09 47.81 -17.77
C GLY A 386 30.21 47.31 -16.63
N PHE A 387 29.03 47.90 -16.45
CA PHE A 387 27.96 47.36 -15.58
C PHE A 387 27.47 46.02 -16.16
N ASN A 388 28.19 44.92 -15.89
CA ASN A 388 27.72 43.54 -16.18
C ASN A 388 27.94 42.57 -15.01
N GLY A 389 28.39 43.05 -13.83
CA GLY A 389 28.53 42.21 -12.63
C GLY A 389 27.25 41.99 -11.83
N PHE A 390 26.25 42.86 -11.99
CA PHE A 390 25.01 42.81 -11.19
C PHE A 390 24.01 41.76 -11.70
N GLY A 391 24.00 41.45 -13.00
CA GLY A 391 23.05 40.52 -13.62
C GLY A 391 23.29 39.04 -13.27
N LEU A 392 24.56 38.62 -13.19
CA LEU A 392 24.92 37.23 -12.83
C LEU A 392 24.64 36.94 -11.34
N ALA A 393 24.91 37.92 -10.46
CA ALA A 393 24.54 37.83 -9.05
C ALA A 393 23.02 37.81 -8.88
N HIS A 394 22.26 38.62 -9.63
CA HIS A 394 20.81 38.64 -9.56
C HIS A 394 20.16 37.35 -10.09
N HIS A 395 20.71 36.75 -11.17
CA HIS A 395 20.21 35.48 -11.71
C HIS A 395 20.56 34.29 -10.80
N SER A 396 21.74 34.32 -10.16
CA SER A 396 22.09 33.36 -9.11
C SER A 396 21.22 33.53 -7.85
N LEU A 397 20.91 34.76 -7.45
CA LEU A 397 20.01 35.03 -6.33
C LEU A 397 18.57 34.61 -6.65
N LEU A 398 18.05 34.91 -7.84
CA LEU A 398 16.71 34.51 -8.27
C LEU A 398 16.57 32.98 -8.34
N SER A 399 17.54 32.27 -8.92
CA SER A 399 17.53 30.79 -8.92
C SER A 399 17.70 30.17 -7.53
N ASN A 400 18.41 30.84 -6.60
CA ASN A 400 18.49 30.40 -5.21
C ASN A 400 17.19 30.68 -4.43
N ILE A 401 16.50 31.78 -4.74
CA ILE A 401 15.19 32.12 -4.17
C ILE A 401 14.11 31.15 -4.69
N ASP A 402 14.11 30.85 -6.00
CA ASP A 402 13.21 29.87 -6.60
C ASP A 402 13.43 28.46 -6.05
N LYS A 403 14.67 28.11 -5.63
CA LYS A 403 14.96 26.87 -4.88
C LYS A 403 14.48 26.90 -3.43
N LEU A 404 14.44 28.07 -2.80
CA LEU A 404 13.85 28.24 -1.46
C LEU A 404 12.33 28.03 -1.48
N PHE A 405 11.67 28.35 -2.60
CA PHE A 405 10.24 28.14 -2.82
C PHE A 405 9.92 26.92 -3.69
N SER A 406 10.94 26.21 -4.18
CA SER A 406 10.72 24.95 -4.89
C SER A 406 10.13 23.95 -3.92
N GLU A 407 9.06 23.30 -4.34
CA GLU A 407 8.36 22.31 -3.56
C GLU A 407 9.35 21.24 -3.07
N ARG A 408 9.41 21.06 -1.75
CA ARG A 408 10.24 20.00 -1.17
C ARG A 408 9.68 18.68 -1.65
N VAL A 409 10.45 17.97 -2.47
CA VAL A 409 10.07 16.62 -2.91
C VAL A 409 10.01 15.73 -1.67
N GLU A 410 8.81 15.35 -1.26
CA GLU A 410 8.60 14.38 -0.21
C GLU A 410 9.02 13.00 -0.73
N ILE A 411 10.15 12.51 -0.24
CA ILE A 411 10.77 11.25 -0.69
C ILE A 411 10.04 10.03 -0.12
N TYR A 412 9.47 10.18 1.08
CA TYR A 412 8.81 9.13 1.85
C TYR A 412 7.36 9.50 2.18
N GLY A 413 6.65 9.99 1.17
CA GLY A 413 5.21 10.23 1.26
C GLY A 413 4.40 8.94 1.12
N LYS A 414 3.09 9.04 1.36
CA LYS A 414 2.14 7.96 1.14
C LYS A 414 2.16 7.53 -0.34
N VAL A 415 2.41 6.26 -0.60
CA VAL A 415 2.50 5.72 -1.97
C VAL A 415 1.10 5.38 -2.49
N ASP A 416 0.75 5.87 -3.68
CA ASP A 416 -0.50 5.49 -4.31
C ASP A 416 -0.47 3.99 -4.68
N PRO A 417 -1.55 3.22 -4.41
CA PRO A 417 -1.64 1.79 -4.72
C PRO A 417 -1.88 1.54 -6.21
N THR A 418 -0.99 2.08 -7.04
CA THR A 418 -0.97 1.96 -8.50
C THR A 418 0.44 1.64 -8.95
N ARG A 419 0.58 1.02 -10.13
CA ARG A 419 1.88 0.77 -10.76
C ARG A 419 2.76 2.02 -10.78
N SER A 420 2.25 3.11 -11.35
CA SER A 420 3.00 4.36 -11.51
C SER A 420 3.31 5.04 -10.16
N GLY A 421 2.46 4.86 -9.14
CA GLY A 421 2.71 5.34 -7.77
C GLY A 421 3.89 4.64 -7.10
N VAL A 422 3.90 3.31 -7.13
CA VAL A 422 4.97 2.48 -6.54
C VAL A 422 6.30 2.70 -7.28
N MET A 423 6.28 2.65 -8.61
CA MET A 423 7.46 2.88 -9.43
C MET A 423 8.00 4.31 -9.27
N GLY A 424 7.12 5.31 -9.23
CA GLY A 424 7.50 6.70 -8.98
C GLY A 424 8.14 6.92 -7.61
N ALA A 425 7.66 6.25 -6.54
CA ALA A 425 8.27 6.32 -5.23
C ALA A 425 9.70 5.72 -5.22
N ALA A 426 9.89 4.57 -5.87
CA ALA A 426 11.21 3.95 -6.02
C ALA A 426 12.19 4.85 -6.80
N ILE A 427 11.74 5.46 -7.90
CA ILE A 427 12.53 6.37 -8.74
C ILE A 427 12.90 7.65 -7.99
N LYS A 428 11.96 8.26 -7.24
CA LYS A 428 12.25 9.42 -6.38
C LYS A 428 13.37 9.12 -5.39
N CYS A 429 13.31 7.96 -4.73
CA CYS A 429 14.36 7.53 -3.80
C CYS A 429 15.71 7.32 -4.50
N LEU A 430 15.72 6.70 -5.68
CA LEU A 430 16.92 6.47 -6.50
C LEU A 430 17.58 7.77 -6.94
N LEU A 431 16.81 8.71 -7.51
CA LEU A 431 17.33 9.97 -8.05
C LEU A 431 17.83 10.91 -6.96
N LYS A 432 17.16 10.93 -5.79
CA LYS A 432 17.65 11.69 -4.64
C LYS A 432 18.95 11.11 -4.09
N SER A 433 19.04 9.79 -3.97
CA SER A 433 20.29 9.13 -3.58
C SER A 433 21.41 9.40 -4.59
N TYR A 434 21.09 9.45 -5.89
CA TYR A 434 22.07 9.75 -6.94
C TYR A 434 22.62 11.17 -6.83
N SER A 435 21.74 12.15 -6.69
CA SER A 435 22.10 13.57 -6.48
C SER A 435 23.02 13.73 -5.26
N GLU A 436 22.69 13.09 -4.15
CA GLU A 436 23.48 13.14 -2.92
C GLU A 436 24.83 12.43 -3.07
N THR A 437 24.88 11.32 -3.81
CA THR A 437 26.13 10.63 -4.11
C THR A 437 27.08 11.53 -4.90
N ILE A 438 26.59 12.18 -5.96
CA ILE A 438 27.37 13.13 -6.76
C ILE A 438 27.88 14.30 -5.92
N ARG A 439 27.04 14.82 -5.00
CA ARG A 439 27.42 15.93 -4.10
C ARG A 439 28.66 15.60 -3.28
N GLY A 440 28.87 14.32 -2.93
CA GLY A 440 30.03 13.82 -2.20
C GLY A 440 31.28 13.54 -3.06
N LEU A 441 31.15 13.50 -4.39
CA LEU A 441 32.26 13.19 -5.29
C LEU A 441 33.12 14.43 -5.59
N THR A 442 34.31 14.19 -6.15
CA THR A 442 35.11 15.20 -6.84
C THR A 442 35.31 14.71 -8.26
N LEU A 443 34.91 15.51 -9.25
CA LEU A 443 34.84 15.10 -10.64
C LEU A 443 35.89 15.85 -11.47
N THR A 444 36.44 15.18 -12.48
CA THR A 444 37.14 15.85 -13.57
C THR A 444 36.18 16.17 -14.72
N LYS A 445 36.71 16.68 -15.83
CA LYS A 445 35.92 17.02 -17.02
C LYS A 445 35.23 15.78 -17.61
N GLY A 446 35.95 14.67 -17.70
CA GLY A 446 35.41 13.39 -18.16
C GLY A 446 34.27 12.87 -17.26
N GLY A 447 34.45 12.99 -15.94
CA GLY A 447 33.41 12.61 -14.97
C GLY A 447 32.14 13.47 -15.08
N PHE A 448 32.29 14.78 -15.30
CA PHE A 448 31.15 15.67 -15.51
C PHE A 448 30.39 15.33 -16.80
N TRP A 449 31.11 15.07 -17.90
CA TRP A 449 30.50 14.62 -19.15
C TRP A 449 29.73 13.31 -19.01
N GLN A 450 30.27 12.34 -18.27
CA GLN A 450 29.58 11.07 -18.03
C GLN A 450 28.26 11.29 -17.28
N VAL A 451 28.24 12.15 -16.26
CA VAL A 451 27.01 12.48 -15.53
C VAL A 451 25.98 13.17 -16.45
N GLN A 452 26.41 14.03 -17.37
CA GLN A 452 25.52 14.66 -18.34
C GLN A 452 24.89 13.64 -19.31
N VAL A 453 25.70 12.70 -19.81
CA VAL A 453 25.22 11.61 -20.68
C VAL A 453 24.23 10.71 -19.93
N ASP A 454 24.57 10.32 -18.70
CA ASP A 454 23.70 9.50 -17.85
C ASP A 454 22.37 10.23 -17.54
N ALA A 455 22.42 11.54 -17.27
CA ALA A 455 21.25 12.36 -16.98
C ALA A 455 20.27 12.41 -18.15
N GLU A 456 20.74 12.66 -19.37
CA GLU A 456 19.86 12.71 -20.56
C GLU A 456 19.26 11.34 -20.87
N TRP A 457 20.03 10.26 -20.72
CA TRP A 457 19.47 8.92 -20.90
C TRP A 457 18.44 8.54 -19.84
N LEU A 458 18.66 8.93 -18.58
CA LEU A 458 17.69 8.69 -17.51
C LEU A 458 16.35 9.38 -17.79
N LYS A 459 16.34 10.59 -18.36
CA LYS A 459 15.09 11.26 -18.80
C LYS A 459 14.35 10.42 -19.84
N VAL A 460 15.06 9.88 -20.84
CA VAL A 460 14.47 9.05 -21.91
C VAL A 460 13.97 7.69 -21.39
N CYS A 461 14.58 7.14 -20.34
CA CYS A 461 14.22 5.81 -19.85
C CYS A 461 13.20 5.82 -18.72
N LEU A 462 13.22 6.84 -17.85
CA LEU A 462 12.45 6.83 -16.61
C LEU A 462 11.02 7.39 -16.77
N TRP A 463 10.74 8.19 -17.80
CA TRP A 463 9.43 8.82 -17.99
C TRP A 463 8.27 7.81 -18.03
N ARG A 464 8.47 6.61 -18.60
CA ARG A 464 7.42 5.57 -18.70
C ARG A 464 6.92 5.01 -17.35
N PHE A 465 7.69 5.23 -16.29
CA PHE A 465 7.43 4.69 -14.96
C PHE A 465 6.78 5.71 -14.02
N VAL A 466 6.67 6.97 -14.44
CA VAL A 466 6.18 8.08 -13.60
C VAL A 466 5.05 8.83 -14.30
N VAL A 467 4.05 9.25 -13.54
CA VAL A 467 2.92 10.04 -14.07
C VAL A 467 3.35 11.49 -14.32
N ASP A 468 4.07 12.08 -13.36
CA ASP A 468 4.58 13.44 -13.43
C ASP A 468 6.10 13.42 -13.65
N GLU A 469 6.51 13.84 -14.85
CA GLU A 469 7.91 13.95 -15.22
C GLU A 469 8.62 15.13 -14.54
N LYS A 470 7.89 16.15 -14.08
CA LYS A 470 8.52 17.38 -13.58
C LYS A 470 9.38 17.12 -12.33
N PRO A 471 8.92 16.41 -11.28
CA PRO A 471 9.78 16.04 -10.15
C PRO A 471 10.98 15.20 -10.59
N MET A 472 10.78 14.26 -11.52
CA MET A 472 11.84 13.41 -12.06
C MET A 472 12.93 14.26 -12.74
N ASN A 473 12.54 15.12 -13.68
CA ASN A 473 13.43 16.01 -14.41
C ASN A 473 14.17 16.97 -13.48
N ASN A 474 13.47 17.56 -12.51
CA ASN A 474 14.08 18.44 -11.51
C ASN A 474 15.19 17.74 -10.70
N MET A 475 14.98 16.48 -10.29
CA MET A 475 15.97 15.71 -9.54
C MET A 475 17.17 15.32 -10.42
N ILE A 476 16.94 15.02 -11.70
CA ILE A 476 18.02 14.75 -12.66
C ILE A 476 18.85 16.02 -12.90
N GLU A 477 18.20 17.18 -13.06
CA GLU A 477 18.87 18.47 -13.18
C GLU A 477 19.63 18.88 -11.92
N GLU A 478 19.12 18.51 -10.74
CA GLU A 478 19.81 18.69 -9.46
C GLU A 478 21.11 17.87 -9.40
N ALA A 479 21.09 16.63 -9.91
CA ALA A 479 22.28 15.79 -10.03
C ALA A 479 23.33 16.42 -10.96
N THR A 480 22.91 16.89 -12.16
CA THR A 480 23.80 17.57 -13.11
C THR A 480 24.35 18.88 -12.55
N SER A 481 23.51 19.66 -11.87
CA SER A 481 23.91 20.90 -11.19
C SER A 481 24.92 20.63 -10.08
N SER A 482 24.74 19.53 -9.35
CA SER A 482 25.68 19.08 -8.32
C SER A 482 27.00 18.67 -8.96
N ALA A 483 26.98 17.92 -10.06
CA ALA A 483 28.18 17.53 -10.80
C ALA A 483 28.97 18.75 -11.29
N TYR A 484 28.29 19.78 -11.83
CA TYR A 484 28.92 21.04 -12.25
C TYR A 484 29.71 21.70 -11.11
N ARG A 485 29.11 21.78 -9.91
CA ARG A 485 29.75 22.38 -8.72
C ARG A 485 30.90 21.56 -8.15
N ARG A 486 30.94 20.25 -8.44
CA ARG A 486 31.94 19.30 -7.94
C ARG A 486 33.03 19.00 -8.96
N CYS A 487 32.90 19.52 -10.18
CA CYS A 487 33.87 19.37 -11.25
C CYS A 487 35.02 20.39 -11.11
N LEU A 488 36.24 19.95 -11.36
CA LEU A 488 37.44 20.81 -11.34
C LEU A 488 37.52 21.77 -12.54
N ASP A 489 37.04 21.35 -13.71
CA ASP A 489 36.99 22.15 -14.94
C ASP A 489 35.66 21.87 -15.68
N PRO A 490 34.55 22.50 -15.26
CA PRO A 490 33.25 22.20 -15.83
C PRO A 490 33.11 22.78 -17.23
N ALA A 491 33.17 21.91 -18.23
CA ALA A 491 32.77 22.23 -19.60
C ALA A 491 31.62 21.30 -20.01
N PRO A 492 30.50 21.82 -20.55
CA PRO A 492 29.42 20.97 -21.03
C PRO A 492 29.90 20.08 -22.17
N VAL A 493 29.35 18.87 -22.27
CA VAL A 493 29.54 17.99 -23.42
C VAL A 493 28.81 18.56 -24.63
N ASP A 494 29.36 18.35 -25.83
CA ASP A 494 28.71 18.77 -27.08
C ASP A 494 27.38 18.02 -27.30
N SER A 495 26.34 18.74 -27.69
CA SER A 495 25.00 18.17 -27.96
C SER A 495 25.05 17.06 -29.02
N SER A 496 25.91 17.17 -30.04
CA SER A 496 26.08 16.14 -31.06
C SER A 496 26.60 14.80 -30.52
N VAL A 497 27.35 14.84 -29.42
CA VAL A 497 27.87 13.63 -28.76
C VAL A 497 26.80 13.02 -27.86
N LEU A 498 26.03 13.85 -27.16
CA LEU A 498 24.84 13.40 -26.40
C LEU A 498 23.85 12.70 -27.33
N ASP A 499 23.45 13.36 -28.42
CA ASP A 499 22.49 12.84 -29.38
C ASP A 499 22.98 11.53 -30.00
N ARG A 500 24.28 11.42 -30.29
CA ARG A 500 24.87 10.19 -30.83
C ARG A 500 24.82 9.04 -29.83
N ILE A 501 25.13 9.28 -28.56
CA ILE A 501 25.19 8.21 -27.56
C ILE A 501 23.78 7.79 -27.16
N VAL A 502 22.92 8.76 -26.81
CA VAL A 502 21.54 8.52 -26.39
C VAL A 502 20.70 7.96 -27.55
N GLY A 503 20.89 8.47 -28.78
CA GLY A 503 20.16 7.99 -29.96
C GLY A 503 20.68 6.68 -30.57
N SER A 504 21.82 6.15 -30.09
CA SER A 504 22.36 4.86 -30.54
C SER A 504 21.89 3.65 -29.71
N LEU A 505 21.09 3.90 -28.68
CA LEU A 505 20.58 2.94 -27.70
C LEU A 505 19.05 2.88 -27.76
#